data_AF-A0A972J807-F1
#
_entry.id   AF-A0A972J807-F1
#
_cell.length_a   1.000
_cell.length_b   1.000
_cell.length_c   1.000
_cell.angle_alpha   90.00
_cell.angle_beta   90.00
_cell.angle_gamma   90.00
#
_symmetry.space_group_name_H-M   'P 1'
#
loop_
_entity.id
_entity.type
_entity.pdbx_description
1 polymer ?
#
loop_
_entity_poly.entity_id
_entity_poly.type
_entity_poly.pdbx_seq_one_letter_code
_entity_poly.pdbx_strand_id
1 'polypeptide(L)'
;MKKVFKMNANKAVCHIVAAADFDPRYFAPRKGDFIIAADAGLLHLKKLKISPDLVLGDFDSVGFVPTEGRVERIPVKKDFTDSHYALMRAKELGFDTAVLYGCTGGKRFDHSLANL
;
A
#
# COMPACT_ATOMS: atom_id res chain seq x y z
N MET A 1 32.06 -18.96 -6.16
CA MET A 1 31.59 -18.38 -4.88
C MET A 1 30.09 -18.12 -5.00
N LYS A 2 29.24 -18.96 -4.36
CA LYS A 2 27.78 -18.76 -4.38
C LYS A 2 27.43 -17.72 -3.32
N LYS A 3 27.00 -16.52 -3.74
CA LYS A 3 26.32 -15.57 -2.83
C LYS A 3 25.01 -16.22 -2.41
N VAL A 4 24.99 -16.79 -1.21
CA VAL A 4 23.75 -17.19 -0.55
C VAL A 4 23.05 -15.89 -0.16
N PHE A 5 21.98 -15.53 -0.87
CA PHE A 5 21.05 -14.50 -0.41
C PHE A 5 20.41 -15.02 0.88
N LYS A 6 20.87 -14.53 2.03
CA LYS A 6 20.12 -14.68 3.29
C LYS A 6 18.85 -13.86 3.14
N MET A 7 17.71 -14.51 2.89
CA MET A 7 16.41 -13.91 3.15
C MET A 7 16.31 -13.68 4.65
N ASN A 8 16.45 -12.43 5.09
CA ASN A 8 16.23 -12.05 6.48
C ASN A 8 14.74 -12.22 6.80
N ALA A 9 14.40 -13.30 7.50
CA ALA A 9 13.03 -13.74 7.72
C ALA A 9 12.20 -12.90 8.72
N ASN A 10 12.58 -11.65 9.03
CA ASN A 10 11.90 -10.87 10.07
C ASN A 10 11.95 -9.35 9.91
N LYS A 11 12.04 -8.83 8.68
CA LYS A 11 11.81 -7.40 8.46
C LYS A 11 10.32 -7.14 8.30
N ALA A 12 9.84 -6.08 8.95
CA ALA A 12 8.51 -5.55 8.76
C ALA A 12 8.31 -5.17 7.28
N VAL A 13 7.12 -5.45 6.75
CA VAL A 13 6.75 -5.20 5.36
C VAL A 13 5.74 -4.06 5.30
N CYS A 14 5.83 -3.24 4.26
CA CYS A 14 4.78 -2.26 3.96
C CYS A 14 3.74 -2.88 3.01
N HIS A 15 2.48 -2.91 3.42
CA HIS A 15 1.37 -3.31 2.57
C HIS A 15 0.71 -2.06 1.99
N ILE A 16 0.66 -1.95 0.67
CA ILE A 16 0.06 -0.81 -0.03
C ILE A 16 -1.20 -1.30 -0.73
N VAL A 17 -2.35 -0.78 -0.33
CA VAL A 17 -3.66 -1.13 -0.91
C VAL A 17 -4.14 0.03 -1.77
N ALA A 18 -4.24 -0.20 -3.07
CA ALA A 18 -4.73 0.77 -4.04
C ALA A 18 -6.19 0.47 -4.46
N ALA A 19 -6.69 1.23 -5.43
CA ALA A 19 -8.11 1.29 -5.76
C ALA A 19 -8.69 0.05 -6.46
N ALA A 20 -7.91 -0.67 -7.26
CA ALA A 20 -8.44 -1.80 -8.03
C ALA A 20 -8.86 -2.95 -7.09
N ASP A 21 -9.80 -3.77 -7.54
CA ASP A 21 -10.22 -4.96 -6.80
C ASP A 21 -9.04 -5.91 -6.61
N PHE A 22 -8.92 -6.50 -5.42
CA PHE A 22 -7.99 -7.60 -5.15
C PHE A 22 -8.68 -8.68 -4.31
N ASP A 23 -8.12 -9.88 -4.29
CA ASP A 23 -8.64 -10.96 -3.46
C ASP A 23 -8.14 -10.81 -2.01
N PRO A 24 -9.03 -10.54 -1.04
CA PRO A 24 -8.65 -10.25 0.33
C PRO A 24 -8.01 -11.43 1.06
N ARG A 25 -8.12 -12.66 0.54
CA ARG A 25 -7.49 -13.85 1.13
C ARG A 25 -5.96 -13.77 1.13
N TYR A 26 -5.39 -12.95 0.25
CA TYR A 26 -3.95 -12.74 0.17
C TYR A 26 -3.48 -11.50 0.95
N PHE A 27 -4.40 -10.74 1.53
CA PHE A 27 -4.08 -9.63 2.41
C PHE A 27 -3.92 -10.14 3.85
N ALA A 28 -2.66 -10.42 4.20
CA ALA A 28 -2.30 -11.02 5.48
C ALA A 28 -1.20 -10.19 6.18
N PRO A 29 -1.49 -8.94 6.58
CA PRO A 29 -0.54 -8.15 7.38
C PRO A 29 -0.32 -8.81 8.74
N ARG A 30 0.91 -8.76 9.25
CA ARG A 30 1.28 -9.29 10.57
C ARG A 30 1.54 -8.14 11.53
N LYS A 31 1.62 -8.47 12.82
CA LYS A 31 2.01 -7.49 13.84
C LYS A 31 3.39 -6.90 13.52
N GLY A 32 3.45 -5.58 13.42
CA GLY A 32 4.67 -4.84 13.11
C GLY A 32 4.86 -4.51 11.62
N ASP A 33 4.03 -5.08 10.73
CA ASP A 33 3.92 -4.61 9.35
C ASP A 33 3.17 -3.25 9.32
N PHE A 34 3.31 -2.50 8.24
CA PHE A 34 2.73 -1.15 8.08
C PHE A 34 1.77 -1.13 6.90
N ILE A 35 0.63 -0.46 7.04
CA ILE A 35 -0.43 -0.48 6.04
C ILE A 35 -0.69 0.94 5.51
N ILE A 36 -0.46 1.11 4.21
CA ILE A 36 -0.79 2.33 3.47
C ILE A 36 -2.03 2.08 2.61
N ALA A 37 -3.07 2.89 2.80
CA ALA A 37 -4.18 3.00 1.88
C ALA A 37 -3.89 4.09 0.85
N ALA A 38 -3.85 3.74 -0.43
CA ALA A 38 -3.75 4.70 -1.53
C ALA A 38 -5.16 5.03 -2.05
N ASP A 39 -5.59 6.27 -1.83
CA ASP A 39 -6.89 6.83 -2.25
C ASP A 39 -8.07 5.88 -1.95
N ALA A 40 -8.80 5.43 -2.98
CA ALA A 40 -9.94 4.53 -2.83
C ALA A 40 -9.59 3.15 -2.24
N GLY A 41 -8.30 2.79 -2.12
CA GLY A 41 -7.85 1.59 -1.39
C GLY A 41 -8.28 1.57 0.08
N LEU A 42 -8.54 2.74 0.68
CA LEU A 42 -9.14 2.84 2.01
C LEU A 42 -10.50 2.10 2.10
N LEU A 43 -11.29 2.12 1.03
CA LEU A 43 -12.60 1.47 1.00
C LEU A 43 -12.49 -0.05 1.12
N HIS A 44 -11.43 -0.65 0.57
CA HIS A 44 -11.16 -2.08 0.73
C HIS A 44 -10.81 -2.41 2.19
N LEU A 45 -9.93 -1.63 2.81
CA LEU A 45 -9.55 -1.82 4.22
C LEU A 45 -10.75 -1.66 5.17
N LYS A 46 -11.64 -0.69 4.90
CA LYS A 46 -12.89 -0.52 5.64
C LYS A 46 -13.80 -1.75 5.56
N LYS A 47 -13.94 -2.35 4.38
CA LYS A 47 -14.71 -3.60 4.21
C LYS A 47 -14.08 -4.76 5.00
N LEU A 48 -12.76 -4.80 5.11
CA LEU A 48 -12.02 -5.78 5.89
C LEU A 48 -11.95 -5.47 7.40
N LYS A 49 -12.49 -4.32 7.82
CA LYS A 49 -12.42 -3.81 9.21
C LYS A 49 -10.98 -3.68 9.70
N ILE A 50 -10.07 -3.30 8.80
CA ILE A 50 -8.66 -3.06 9.09
C ILE A 50 -8.41 -1.56 8.99
N SER A 51 -7.80 -0.97 10.01
CA SER A 51 -7.40 0.42 10.00
C SER A 51 -6.02 0.56 9.35
N PRO A 52 -5.84 1.41 8.33
CA PRO A 52 -4.51 1.73 7.83
C PRO A 52 -3.73 2.57 8.83
N ASP A 53 -2.41 2.46 8.78
CA ASP A 53 -1.50 3.34 9.51
C ASP A 53 -1.38 4.71 8.81
N LEU A 54 -1.46 4.70 7.48
CA LEU A 54 -1.41 5.89 6.63
C LEU A 54 -2.45 5.82 5.52
N VAL A 55 -3.15 6.92 5.28
CA VAL A 55 -3.95 7.13 4.07
C VAL A 55 -3.28 8.21 3.23
N LEU A 56 -3.03 7.90 1.95
CA LEU A 56 -2.33 8.77 1.02
C LEU A 56 -3.15 8.93 -0.27
N GLY A 57 -3.37 10.16 -0.72
CA GLY A 57 -4.13 10.44 -1.94
C GLY A 57 -4.31 11.93 -2.19
N ASP A 58 -4.77 12.32 -3.38
CA ASP A 58 -5.25 13.69 -3.61
C ASP A 58 -6.70 13.89 -3.11
N PHE A 59 -7.43 12.77 -2.95
CA PHE A 59 -8.81 12.63 -2.50
C PHE A 59 -9.85 13.33 -3.39
N ASP A 60 -9.48 13.67 -4.63
CA ASP A 60 -10.38 14.35 -5.57
C ASP A 60 -11.49 13.40 -6.06
N SER A 61 -11.25 12.09 -6.00
CA SER A 61 -12.18 11.01 -6.38
C SER A 61 -13.23 10.70 -5.31
N VAL A 62 -12.91 10.86 -4.02
CA VAL A 62 -13.76 10.47 -2.88
C VAL A 62 -14.56 11.63 -2.30
N GLY A 63 -14.25 12.88 -2.66
CA GLY A 63 -15.02 14.07 -2.28
C GLY A 63 -14.97 14.44 -0.78
N PHE A 64 -14.23 13.66 0.03
CA PHE A 64 -13.95 13.97 1.43
C PHE A 64 -12.54 13.48 1.79
N VAL A 65 -11.88 14.19 2.70
CA VAL A 65 -10.59 13.75 3.28
C VAL A 65 -10.89 12.82 4.46
N PRO A 66 -10.36 11.59 4.47
CA PRO A 66 -10.54 10.68 5.60
C PRO A 66 -10.03 11.29 6.92
N THR A 67 -10.63 10.91 8.04
CA THR A 67 -10.19 11.32 9.39
C THR A 67 -9.58 10.16 10.19
N GLU A 68 -9.49 8.97 9.58
CA GLU A 68 -8.96 7.76 10.19
C GLU A 68 -7.45 7.62 9.88
N GLY A 69 -6.66 7.32 10.92
CA GLY A 69 -5.20 7.16 10.79
C GLY A 69 -4.46 8.48 10.54
N ARG A 70 -3.19 8.38 10.15
CA ARG A 70 -2.45 9.52 9.59
C ARG A 70 -2.92 9.73 8.15
N VAL A 71 -3.18 10.98 7.75
CA VAL A 71 -3.59 11.30 6.38
C VAL A 71 -2.59 12.25 5.75
N GLU A 72 -2.08 11.88 4.59
CA GLU A 72 -1.14 12.67 3.79
C GLU A 72 -1.76 12.99 2.43
N ARG A 73 -2.00 14.29 2.20
CA ARG A 73 -2.52 14.76 0.92
C ARG A 73 -1.37 14.97 -0.05
N ILE A 74 -1.48 14.38 -1.24
CA ILE A 74 -0.52 14.58 -2.34
C ILE A 74 -1.07 15.55 -3.39
N PRO A 75 -0.20 16.24 -4.17
CA PRO A 75 -0.64 17.20 -5.17
C PRO A 75 -1.58 16.58 -6.23
N VAL A 76 -2.62 17.31 -6.62
CA VAL A 76 -3.60 16.90 -7.64
C VAL A 76 -2.97 16.74 -9.03
N LYS A 77 -2.06 17.64 -9.39
CA LYS A 77 -1.34 17.60 -10.68
C LYS A 77 0.01 16.92 -10.46
N LYS A 78 0.13 15.68 -10.94
CA LYS A 78 1.27 14.78 -10.69
C LYS A 78 1.55 13.92 -11.91
N ASP A 79 2.82 13.58 -12.09
CA ASP A 79 3.30 12.68 -13.15
C ASP A 79 3.20 11.19 -12.76
N PHE A 80 2.84 10.91 -11.49
CA PHE A 80 2.86 9.57 -10.90
C PHE A 80 1.54 9.24 -10.20
N THR A 81 1.19 7.94 -10.15
CA THR A 81 -0.04 7.48 -9.49
C THR A 81 0.08 7.49 -7.96
N ASP A 82 -1.05 7.42 -7.25
CA ASP A 82 -1.06 7.37 -5.78
C ASP A 82 -0.28 6.17 -5.22
N SER A 83 -0.34 5.02 -5.91
CA SER A 83 0.46 3.84 -5.56
C SER A 83 1.97 4.10 -5.68
N HIS A 84 2.41 4.93 -6.63
CA HIS A 84 3.83 5.32 -6.73
C HIS A 84 4.24 6.19 -5.55
N TYR A 85 3.40 7.16 -5.15
CA TYR A 85 3.67 7.95 -3.95
C TYR A 85 3.66 7.10 -2.68
N ALA A 86 2.74 6.14 -2.55
CA ALA A 86 2.73 5.19 -1.44
C ALA A 86 4.02 4.35 -1.40
N LEU A 87 4.55 3.96 -2.56
CA LEU A 87 5.80 3.21 -2.67
C LEU A 87 7.01 4.07 -2.26
N MET A 88 7.08 5.32 -2.74
CA MET A 88 8.09 6.29 -2.31
C MET A 88 8.01 6.54 -0.80
N ARG A 89 6.79 6.65 -0.26
CA ARG A 89 6.56 6.85 1.16
C ARG A 89 7.00 5.67 2.00
N ALA A 90 6.72 4.44 1.55
CA ALA A 90 7.23 3.23 2.20
C ALA A 90 8.77 3.24 2.29
N LYS A 91 9.45 3.68 1.23
CA LYS A 91 10.91 3.81 1.21
C LYS A 91 11.41 4.87 2.19
N GLU A 92 10.78 6.04 2.25
CA GLU A 92 11.11 7.10 3.21
C GLU A 92 10.92 6.66 4.68
N LEU A 93 9.93 5.81 4.93
CA LEU A 93 9.67 5.21 6.24
C LEU A 93 10.65 4.08 6.59
N GLY A 94 11.57 3.73 5.69
CA GLY A 94 12.64 2.75 5.93
C GLY A 94 12.26 1.30 5.63
N PHE A 95 11.17 1.06 4.89
CA PHE A 95 10.82 -0.29 4.45
C PHE A 95 11.64 -0.71 3.23
N ASP A 96 12.25 -1.89 3.32
CA ASP A 96 12.99 -2.50 2.20
C ASP A 96 12.09 -3.33 1.27
N THR A 97 10.84 -3.55 1.66
CA THR A 97 9.90 -4.42 0.94
C THR A 97 8.49 -3.86 1.03
N ALA A 98 7.83 -3.76 -0.13
CA ALA A 98 6.43 -3.41 -0.24
C ALA A 98 5.64 -4.49 -1.00
N VAL A 99 4.45 -4.81 -0.48
CA VAL A 99 3.49 -5.68 -1.16
C VAL A 99 2.35 -4.81 -1.66
N LEU A 100 2.15 -4.81 -2.98
CA LEU A 100 1.15 -4.01 -3.66
C LEU A 100 -0.13 -4.84 -3.89
N TYR A 101 -1.27 -4.26 -3.54
CA TYR A 101 -2.61 -4.82 -3.74
C TYR A 101 -3.45 -3.85 -4.57
N GLY A 102 -4.27 -4.36 -5.48
CA GLY A 102 -5.21 -3.54 -6.25
C GLY A 102 -4.53 -2.48 -7.12
N CYS A 103 -3.32 -2.79 -7.63
CA CYS A 103 -2.51 -1.86 -8.42
C CYS A 103 -2.66 -2.08 -9.94
N THR A 104 -3.19 -3.23 -10.37
CA THR A 104 -3.37 -3.57 -11.78
C THR A 104 -4.81 -4.04 -11.98
N GLY A 105 -5.62 -3.33 -12.75
CA GLY A 105 -7.04 -3.68 -12.89
C GLY A 105 -7.26 -5.11 -13.40
N GLY A 106 -7.66 -6.05 -12.54
CA GLY A 106 -8.17 -7.36 -12.94
C GLY A 106 -8.12 -8.45 -11.85
N LYS A 107 -9.22 -9.19 -11.68
CA LYS A 107 -9.46 -10.25 -10.67
C LYS A 107 -8.40 -11.37 -10.50
N ARG A 108 -7.32 -11.40 -11.27
CA ARG A 108 -6.41 -12.56 -11.40
C ARG A 108 -4.93 -12.24 -11.25
N PHE A 109 -4.55 -10.97 -11.18
CA PHE A 109 -3.14 -10.54 -11.09
C PHE A 109 -3.09 -9.30 -10.21
N ASP A 110 -3.00 -9.45 -8.88
CA ASP A 110 -2.88 -8.27 -8.01
C ASP A 110 -1.92 -8.45 -6.83
N HIS A 111 -0.85 -9.23 -7.05
CA HIS A 111 0.32 -9.16 -6.19
C HIS A 111 1.55 -8.91 -7.05
N SER A 112 1.97 -7.64 -7.08
CA SER A 112 3.27 -7.26 -7.60
C SER A 112 4.20 -7.05 -6.41
N LEU A 113 5.27 -7.85 -6.34
CA LEU A 113 6.34 -7.64 -5.37
C LEU A 113 7.26 -6.55 -5.91
N ALA A 114 7.32 -5.40 -5.22
CA ALA A 114 8.29 -4.36 -5.52
C ALA A 114 9.43 -4.44 -4.50
N ASN A 115 10.65 -4.63 -5.00
CA ASN A 115 11.86 -4.36 -4.22
C ASN A 115 12.16 -2.85 -4.32
N LEU A 116 12.35 -2.20 -3.17
CA LEU A 116 12.52 -0.76 -3.01
C LEU A 116 13.99 -0.30 -3.05
#